data_AF-A0A932PUN3-F1
#
_entry.id   AF-A0A932PUN3-F1
#
_cell.length_a   1.000
_cell.length_b   1.000
_cell.length_c   1.000
_cell.angle_alpha   90.00
_cell.angle_beta   90.00
_cell.angle_gamma   90.00
#
_symmetry.space_group_name_H-M   'P 1'
#
loop_
_entity.id
_entity.type
_entity.pdbx_description
1 polymer ?
#
loop_
_entity_poly.entity_id
_entity_poly.type
_entity_poly.pdbx_seq_one_letter_code
_entity_poly.pdbx_strand_id
1 'polypeptide(L)'
;MHHEVAQALAQPFFYLGRGRQSFVFESQDHKYVLKLPRLDRYRTKLWMRCLAKNWARASTARKEMRKAFVFNSFQIAAQELREETALLYLHLGKTEHLPKLLLHDRMGRSFFIPLNDQMFVLQRKIPLAFPLLKEHLAQKDARSSQEMVDKFLDLLLIRAKKRIFNRDSNFFANFGYAEGKFYQIDLGSFHKKDQNEKTCFMEGVHQIRSLIAEDDALCQWLDLRAEALCDTL
;
A
#
# COMPACT_ATOMS: atom_id res chain seq x y z
N MET A 1 16.58 -15.73 6.57
CA MET A 1 15.96 -14.90 5.51
C MET A 1 15.36 -15.85 4.47
N HIS A 2 14.13 -15.64 4.01
CA HIS A 2 13.53 -16.48 2.97
C HIS A 2 14.34 -16.39 1.65
N HIS A 3 14.41 -17.49 0.90
CA HIS A 3 15.17 -17.57 -0.36
C HIS A 3 14.79 -16.47 -1.37
N GLU A 4 13.48 -16.22 -1.53
CA GLU A 4 12.94 -15.17 -2.41
C GLU A 4 13.44 -13.76 -2.03
N VAL A 5 13.52 -13.44 -0.73
CA VAL A 5 14.03 -12.14 -0.25
C VAL A 5 15.51 -12.00 -0.55
N ALA A 6 16.31 -13.05 -0.33
CA ALA A 6 17.73 -13.03 -0.61
C ALA A 6 17.99 -12.84 -2.12
N GLN A 7 17.23 -13.52 -2.97
CA GLN A 7 17.28 -13.37 -4.43
C GLN A 7 16.91 -11.95 -4.86
N ALA A 8 15.81 -11.41 -4.33
CA ALA A 8 15.37 -10.05 -4.63
C ALA A 8 16.42 -9.00 -4.22
N LEU A 9 17.07 -9.16 -3.06
CA LEU A 9 18.08 -8.21 -2.55
C LEU A 9 19.49 -8.41 -3.15
N ALA A 10 19.70 -9.46 -3.95
CA ALA A 10 20.98 -9.71 -4.62
C ALA A 10 21.13 -8.95 -5.95
N GLN A 11 20.07 -8.31 -6.44
CA GLN A 11 20.05 -7.58 -7.71
C GLN A 11 19.95 -6.06 -7.52
N PRO A 12 20.36 -5.26 -8.52
CA PRO A 12 20.17 -3.82 -8.51
C PRO A 12 18.69 -3.43 -8.55
N PHE A 13 18.40 -2.23 -8.04
CA PHE A 13 17.09 -1.59 -8.16
C PHE A 13 17.19 -0.21 -8.81
N PHE A 14 16.18 0.15 -9.59
CA PHE A 14 16.10 1.37 -10.37
C PHE A 14 14.96 2.24 -9.88
N TYR A 15 15.18 3.55 -9.79
CA TYR A 15 14.15 4.49 -9.37
C TYR A 15 12.91 4.38 -10.25
N LEU A 16 11.78 3.99 -9.65
CA LEU A 16 10.49 3.88 -10.31
C LEU A 16 9.67 5.15 -10.10
N GLY A 17 9.73 5.72 -8.88
CA GLY A 17 8.92 6.87 -8.55
C GLY A 17 9.04 7.30 -7.10
N ARG A 18 8.20 8.27 -6.73
CA ARG A 18 8.17 8.80 -5.38
C ARG A 18 6.76 9.20 -4.99
N GLY A 19 6.29 8.61 -3.91
CA GLY A 19 5.03 8.98 -3.26
C GLY A 19 5.22 10.01 -2.15
N ARG A 20 4.14 10.23 -1.39
CA ARG A 20 4.19 11.10 -0.21
C ARG A 20 5.09 10.50 0.87
N GLN A 21 5.03 9.19 1.07
CA GLN A 21 5.64 8.52 2.22
C GLN A 21 6.92 7.76 1.89
N SER A 22 7.20 7.41 0.63
CA SER A 22 8.36 6.62 0.25
C SER A 22 8.95 7.00 -1.11
N PHE A 23 10.24 6.71 -1.27
CA PHE A 23 10.85 6.52 -2.59
C PHE A 23 10.63 5.07 -3.01
N VAL A 24 10.35 4.85 -4.29
CA VAL A 24 9.99 3.54 -4.83
C VAL A 24 11.02 3.18 -5.90
N PHE A 25 11.59 1.99 -5.76
CA PHE A 25 12.55 1.42 -6.70
C PHE A 25 12.04 0.06 -7.15
N GLU A 26 12.36 -0.29 -8.39
CA GLU A 26 12.00 -1.54 -9.03
C GLU A 26 13.25 -2.38 -9.26
N SER A 27 13.16 -3.69 -9.06
CA SER A 27 14.28 -4.61 -9.30
C SER A 27 14.62 -4.72 -10.79
N GLN A 28 15.85 -5.11 -11.10
CA GLN A 28 16.32 -5.33 -12.48
C GLN A 28 15.43 -6.31 -13.26
N ASP A 29 14.91 -7.35 -12.62
CA ASP A 29 14.03 -8.34 -13.23
C ASP A 29 12.55 -7.93 -13.32
N HIS A 30 12.20 -6.72 -12.89
CA HIS A 30 10.85 -6.17 -12.85
C HIS A 30 9.85 -6.94 -11.96
N LYS A 31 10.31 -7.83 -11.08
CA LYS A 31 9.44 -8.66 -10.22
C LYS A 31 9.21 -8.09 -8.83
N TYR A 32 10.05 -7.15 -8.38
CA TYR A 32 10.03 -6.66 -7.00
C TYR A 32 10.03 -5.14 -6.94
N VAL A 33 9.46 -4.63 -5.85
CA VAL A 33 9.45 -3.21 -5.50
C VAL A 33 10.07 -3.04 -4.13
N LEU A 34 11.09 -2.18 -4.06
CA LEU A 34 11.69 -1.71 -2.82
C LEU A 34 11.18 -0.31 -2.50
N LYS A 35 10.61 -0.12 -1.31
CA LYS A 35 10.16 1.19 -0.83
C LYS A 35 11.03 1.64 0.34
N LEU A 36 11.63 2.82 0.20
CA LEU A 36 12.39 3.48 1.26
C LEU A 36 11.55 4.60 1.88
N PRO A 37 11.13 4.50 3.16
CA PRO A 37 10.32 5.52 3.80
C PRO A 37 11.04 6.87 3.90
N ARG A 38 10.30 7.95 3.66
CA ARG A 38 10.77 9.33 3.68
C ARG A 38 10.80 9.91 5.08
N LEU A 39 11.74 9.43 5.89
CA LEU A 39 11.92 9.86 7.27
C LEU A 39 12.32 11.34 7.39
N ASP A 40 12.93 11.91 6.34
CA ASP A 40 13.29 13.32 6.23
C ASP A 40 12.10 14.25 6.49
N ARG A 41 10.90 13.83 6.08
CA ARG A 41 9.67 14.64 6.20
C ARG A 41 9.20 14.83 7.64
N TYR A 42 9.55 13.89 8.53
CA TYR A 42 9.16 13.93 9.93
C TYR A 42 10.19 14.65 10.80
N ARG A 43 11.36 15.00 10.25
CA ARG A 43 12.35 15.80 10.97
C ARG A 43 11.93 17.27 11.02
N THR A 44 12.09 17.89 12.19
CA THR A 44 11.97 19.35 12.33
C THR A 44 13.25 20.00 11.83
N LYS A 45 13.14 20.80 10.76
CA LYS A 45 14.27 21.57 10.20
C LYS A 45 14.84 22.49 11.30
N LEU A 46 16.16 22.66 11.29
CA LEU A 46 16.87 23.36 12.36
C LEU A 46 16.34 24.80 12.57
N TRP A 47 16.08 25.54 11.49
CA TRP A 47 15.55 26.91 11.55
C TRP A 47 14.13 27.01 12.15
N MET A 48 13.31 25.96 12.06
CA MET A 48 11.97 25.96 12.69
C MET A 48 12.06 25.89 14.22
N ARG A 49 13.20 25.50 14.78
CA ARG A 49 13.44 25.53 16.23
C ARG A 49 13.58 26.96 16.76
N CYS A 50 13.85 27.93 15.89
CA CYS A 50 13.98 29.34 16.24
C CYS A 50 12.65 30.11 16.18
N LEU A 51 11.58 29.52 15.64
CA LEU A 51 10.22 30.10 15.66
C LEU A 51 9.57 29.95 17.04
N ALA A 52 8.47 30.67 17.28
CA ALA A 52 7.72 30.66 18.53
C ALA A 52 7.59 29.23 19.11
N LYS A 53 8.11 29.02 20.33
CA LYS A 53 8.33 27.71 20.95
C LYS A 53 7.08 26.81 20.91
N ASN A 54 5.89 27.39 21.06
CA ASN A 54 4.62 26.65 21.04
C ASN A 54 4.29 26.08 19.65
N TRP A 55 4.55 26.84 18.59
CA TRP A 55 4.33 26.38 17.21
C TRP A 55 5.33 25.29 16.81
N ALA A 56 6.61 25.47 17.17
CA ALA A 56 7.65 24.49 16.92
C ALA A 56 7.37 23.14 17.63
N ARG A 57 6.90 23.19 18.89
CA ARG A 57 6.47 22.01 19.67
C ARG A 57 5.27 21.31 19.05
N ALA A 58 4.19 22.05 18.75
CA ALA A 58 2.99 21.49 18.12
C ALA A 58 3.28 20.88 16.74
N SER A 59 4.12 21.53 15.94
CA SER A 59 4.57 21.02 14.63
C SER A 59 5.37 19.71 14.77
N THR A 60 6.27 19.64 15.74
CA THR A 60 7.07 18.44 16.02
C THR A 60 6.19 17.29 16.50
N ALA A 61 5.28 17.54 17.44
CA ALA A 61 4.33 16.52 17.93
C ALA A 61 3.47 15.94 16.80
N ARG A 62 2.94 16.79 15.90
CA ARG A 62 2.19 16.33 14.72
C ARG A 62 3.02 15.46 13.78
N LYS A 63 4.32 15.74 13.63
CA LYS A 63 5.22 14.94 12.78
C LYS A 63 5.51 13.58 13.40
N GLU A 64 5.80 13.52 14.70
CA GLU A 64 6.00 12.26 15.41
C GLU A 64 4.73 11.40 15.38
N MET A 65 3.55 12.00 15.58
CA MET A 65 2.28 11.28 15.45
C MET A 65 2.07 10.70 14.05
N ARG A 66 2.37 11.46 12.99
CA ARG A 66 2.29 10.97 11.60
C ARG A 66 3.32 9.89 11.31
N LYS A 67 4.51 9.97 11.89
CA LYS A 67 5.55 8.94 11.77
C LYS A 67 5.08 7.66 12.45
N ALA A 68 4.63 7.75 13.70
CA ALA A 68 4.09 6.62 14.45
C ALA A 68 2.93 5.94 13.71
N PHE A 69 2.03 6.72 13.11
CA PHE A 69 0.94 6.20 12.30
C PHE A 69 1.44 5.36 11.12
N VAL A 70 2.40 5.86 10.33
CA VAL A 70 2.95 5.10 9.18
C VAL A 70 3.66 3.83 9.64
N PHE A 71 4.39 3.87 10.75
CA PHE A 71 5.06 2.69 11.29
C PHE A 71 4.06 1.64 11.75
N ASN A 72 3.02 2.06 12.48
CA ASN A 72 1.93 1.18 12.89
C ASN A 72 1.22 0.56 11.67
N SER A 73 1.00 1.37 10.63
CA SER A 73 0.43 0.91 9.37
C SER A 73 1.29 -0.18 8.68
N PHE A 74 2.61 -0.01 8.67
CA PHE A 74 3.52 -1.05 8.15
C PHE A 74 3.50 -2.32 9.01
N GLN A 75 3.41 -2.18 10.34
CA GLN A 75 3.30 -3.33 11.24
C GLN A 75 2.02 -4.12 11.00
N ILE A 76 0.87 -3.43 10.86
CA ILE A 76 -0.40 -4.06 10.49
C ILE A 76 -0.26 -4.82 9.17
N ALA A 77 0.34 -4.19 8.14
CA ALA A 77 0.56 -4.85 6.87
C ALA A 77 1.39 -6.13 7.01
N ALA A 78 2.47 -6.09 7.80
CA ALA A 78 3.36 -7.23 7.97
C ALA A 78 2.78 -8.37 8.80
N GLN A 79 1.97 -8.06 9.79
CA GLN A 79 1.41 -9.04 10.72
C GLN A 79 0.08 -9.61 10.23
N GLU A 80 -0.72 -8.81 9.52
CA GLU A 80 -2.12 -9.15 9.27
C GLU A 80 -2.53 -9.12 7.81
N LEU A 81 -1.80 -8.41 6.93
CA LEU A 81 -2.12 -8.27 5.51
C LEU A 81 -0.94 -8.61 4.61
N ARG A 82 -0.07 -9.52 5.06
CA ARG A 82 1.20 -9.82 4.37
C ARG A 82 0.95 -10.31 2.94
N GLU A 83 -0.01 -11.21 2.77
CA GLU A 83 -0.40 -11.74 1.46
C GLU A 83 -1.17 -10.72 0.64
N GLU A 84 -2.13 -10.02 1.25
CA GLU A 84 -2.99 -9.02 0.64
C GLU A 84 -2.21 -7.78 0.18
N THR A 85 -0.98 -7.62 0.62
CA THR A 85 -0.11 -6.51 0.23
C THR A 85 1.14 -6.99 -0.53
N ALA A 86 1.20 -8.27 -0.88
CA ALA A 86 2.34 -8.90 -1.54
C ALA A 86 3.69 -8.63 -0.82
N LEU A 87 3.66 -8.52 0.51
CA LEU A 87 4.81 -8.14 1.33
C LEU A 87 5.75 -9.32 1.52
N LEU A 88 6.99 -9.14 1.06
CA LEU A 88 8.06 -10.12 1.21
C LEU A 88 8.91 -9.85 2.46
N TYR A 89 9.19 -8.58 2.74
CA TYR A 89 10.03 -8.23 3.88
C TYR A 89 9.75 -6.82 4.38
N LEU A 90 9.71 -6.66 5.70
CA LEU A 90 9.63 -5.37 6.36
C LEU A 90 10.82 -5.21 7.30
N HIS A 91 11.61 -4.17 7.08
CA HIS A 91 12.74 -3.82 7.92
C HIS A 91 12.51 -2.42 8.54
N LEU A 92 12.31 -2.37 9.85
CA LEU A 92 12.04 -1.12 10.59
C LEU A 92 13.18 -0.68 11.51
N GLY A 93 14.17 -1.54 11.77
CA GLY A 93 15.21 -1.36 12.78
C GLY A 93 16.62 -1.48 12.21
N LYS A 94 17.60 -1.65 13.09
CA LYS A 94 18.98 -1.96 12.70
C LYS A 94 19.24 -3.45 12.76
N THR A 95 20.04 -3.98 11.84
CA THR A 95 20.55 -5.37 11.83
C THR A 95 22.01 -5.40 11.41
N GLU A 96 22.61 -6.59 11.37
CA GLU A 96 24.02 -6.76 10.96
C GLU A 96 24.21 -7.68 9.74
N HIS A 97 23.17 -8.38 9.29
CA HIS A 97 23.26 -9.46 8.30
C HIS A 97 22.68 -9.14 6.92
N LEU A 98 22.21 -7.91 6.67
CA LEU A 98 21.66 -7.49 5.37
C LEU A 98 22.76 -6.97 4.43
N PRO A 99 22.60 -7.14 3.10
CA PRO A 99 23.59 -6.71 2.13
C PRO A 99 23.63 -5.19 1.96
N LYS A 100 24.67 -4.71 1.27
CA LYS A 100 24.64 -3.40 0.61
C LYS A 100 23.92 -3.55 -0.72
N LEU A 101 22.87 -2.76 -0.93
CA LEU A 101 22.05 -2.84 -2.14
C LEU A 101 22.47 -1.74 -3.12
N LEU A 102 22.62 -2.11 -4.39
CA LEU A 102 22.88 -1.16 -5.48
C LEU A 102 21.57 -0.53 -5.94
N LEU A 103 21.46 0.79 -5.82
CA LEU A 103 20.34 1.58 -6.32
C LEU A 103 20.78 2.52 -7.44
N HIS A 104 19.93 2.69 -8.44
CA HIS A 104 20.05 3.72 -9.46
C HIS A 104 18.99 4.80 -9.20
N ASP A 105 19.42 6.06 -9.12
CA ASP A 105 18.51 7.20 -8.97
C ASP A 105 17.81 7.57 -10.30
N ARG A 106 17.00 8.63 -10.26
CA ARG A 106 16.27 9.14 -11.44
C ARG A 106 17.19 9.58 -12.59
N MET A 107 18.42 9.96 -12.30
CA MET A 107 19.43 10.37 -13.29
C MET A 107 20.34 9.19 -13.71
N GLY A 108 20.04 7.97 -13.26
CA GLY A 108 20.83 6.77 -13.53
C GLY A 108 22.09 6.64 -12.67
N ARG A 109 22.32 7.54 -11.70
CA ARG A 109 23.49 7.49 -10.83
C ARG A 109 23.37 6.34 -9.85
N SER A 110 24.47 5.63 -9.66
CA SER A 110 24.54 4.45 -8.79
C SER A 110 24.97 4.79 -7.37
N PHE A 111 24.28 4.20 -6.39
CA PHE A 111 24.61 4.32 -4.97
C PHE A 111 24.49 2.97 -4.28
N PHE A 112 25.43 2.64 -3.41
CA PHE A 112 25.28 1.53 -2.49
C PHE A 112 24.64 1.99 -1.20
N ILE A 113 23.54 1.35 -0.81
CA ILE A 113 22.84 1.61 0.43
C ILE A 113 23.02 0.42 1.38
N PRO A 114 23.60 0.61 2.58
CA PRO A 114 23.68 -0.46 3.58
C PRO A 114 22.29 -0.72 4.17
N LEU A 115 21.67 -1.85 3.84
CA LEU A 115 20.29 -2.13 4.28
C LEU A 115 20.17 -2.34 5.79
N ASN A 116 21.25 -2.75 6.44
CA ASN A 116 21.35 -2.91 7.90
C ASN A 116 20.99 -1.65 8.71
N ASP A 117 21.17 -0.46 8.13
CA ASP A 117 20.91 0.83 8.80
C ASP A 117 19.70 1.57 8.21
N GLN A 118 18.96 0.95 7.28
CA GLN A 118 17.93 1.63 6.51
C GLN A 118 16.59 0.94 6.63
N MET A 119 15.56 1.70 6.94
CA MET A 119 14.21 1.17 6.87
C MET A 119 13.82 0.90 5.42
N PHE A 120 13.24 -0.26 5.16
CA PHE A 120 12.69 -0.58 3.84
C PHE A 120 11.53 -1.56 3.91
N VAL A 121 10.74 -1.52 2.84
CA VAL A 121 9.69 -2.50 2.55
C VAL A 121 10.05 -3.15 1.21
N LEU A 122 10.03 -4.47 1.16
CA LEU A 122 10.16 -5.23 -0.08
C LEU A 122 8.84 -5.93 -0.38
N GLN A 123 8.28 -5.69 -1.57
CA GLN A 123 7.04 -6.27 -2.05
C GLN A 123 7.27 -6.93 -3.42
N ARG A 124 6.43 -7.90 -3.79
CA ARG A 124 6.31 -8.28 -5.22
C ARG A 124 5.73 -7.09 -5.99
N LYS A 125 6.19 -6.90 -7.22
CA LYS A 125 5.61 -5.92 -8.14
C LYS A 125 4.31 -6.49 -8.68
N ILE A 126 3.20 -5.79 -8.42
CA ILE A 126 1.87 -6.16 -8.91
C ILE A 126 1.42 -5.11 -9.93
N PRO A 127 0.95 -5.52 -11.14
CA PRO A 127 0.32 -4.61 -12.09
C PRO A 127 -0.88 -3.88 -11.49
N LEU A 128 -1.08 -2.61 -11.84
CA LEU A 128 -2.21 -1.84 -11.33
C LEU A 128 -3.54 -2.42 -11.81
N ALA A 129 -4.54 -2.46 -10.93
CA ALA A 129 -5.86 -2.98 -11.24
C ALA A 129 -6.70 -2.01 -12.09
N PHE A 130 -6.55 -0.71 -11.87
CA PHE A 130 -7.40 0.30 -12.50
C PHE A 130 -7.38 0.30 -14.04
N PRO A 131 -6.22 0.21 -14.73
CA PRO A 131 -6.20 0.14 -16.18
C PRO A 131 -6.99 -1.05 -16.74
N LEU A 132 -6.87 -2.22 -16.11
CA LEU A 132 -7.57 -3.43 -16.54
C LEU A 132 -9.08 -3.32 -16.34
N LEU A 133 -9.53 -2.83 -15.17
CA LEU A 133 -10.95 -2.61 -14.92
C LEU A 133 -11.54 -1.62 -15.93
N LYS A 134 -10.83 -0.52 -16.21
CA LYS A 134 -11.27 0.48 -17.19
C LYS A 134 -11.40 -0.11 -18.60
N GLU A 135 -10.50 -1.01 -18.98
CA GLU A 135 -10.58 -1.73 -20.25
C GLU A 135 -11.83 -2.61 -20.33
N HIS A 136 -12.12 -3.42 -19.29
CA HIS A 136 -13.32 -4.26 -19.25
C HIS A 136 -14.62 -3.44 -19.33
N LEU A 137 -14.68 -2.31 -18.61
CA LEU A 137 -15.81 -1.39 -18.65
C LEU A 137 -15.99 -0.78 -20.05
N ALA A 138 -14.90 -0.33 -20.69
CA ALA A 138 -14.94 0.25 -22.03
C ALA A 138 -15.37 -0.77 -23.09
N GLN A 139 -14.99 -2.04 -22.92
CA GLN A 139 -15.38 -3.15 -23.80
C GLN A 139 -16.80 -3.67 -23.51
N LYS A 140 -17.48 -3.16 -22.47
CA LYS A 140 -18.76 -3.67 -21.96
C LYS A 140 -18.70 -5.17 -21.64
N ASP A 141 -17.55 -5.65 -21.20
CA ASP A 141 -17.37 -7.02 -20.73
C ASP A 141 -17.94 -7.13 -19.31
N ALA A 142 -19.25 -7.32 -19.24
CA ALA A 142 -19.98 -7.41 -17.98
C ALA A 142 -19.44 -8.54 -17.09
N ARG A 143 -19.08 -9.68 -17.69
CA ARG A 143 -18.61 -10.84 -16.96
C ARG A 143 -17.25 -10.56 -16.30
N SER A 144 -16.27 -10.11 -17.08
CA SER A 144 -14.94 -9.81 -16.50
C SER A 144 -14.97 -8.64 -15.53
N SER A 145 -15.83 -7.65 -15.76
CA SER A 145 -16.02 -6.55 -14.80
C SER A 145 -16.60 -7.04 -13.48
N GLN A 146 -17.65 -7.88 -13.51
CA GLN A 146 -18.25 -8.49 -12.31
C GLN A 146 -17.25 -9.39 -11.58
N GLU A 147 -16.56 -10.28 -12.30
CA GLU A 147 -15.55 -11.16 -11.72
C GLU A 147 -14.44 -10.36 -11.02
N MET A 148 -13.96 -9.28 -11.65
CA MET A 148 -12.95 -8.41 -11.05
C MET A 148 -13.46 -7.67 -9.82
N VAL A 149 -14.68 -7.14 -9.85
CA VAL A 149 -15.30 -6.49 -8.68
C VAL A 149 -15.53 -7.52 -7.55
N ASP A 150 -15.95 -8.75 -7.85
CA ASP A 150 -16.11 -9.82 -6.85
C ASP A 150 -14.78 -10.12 -6.14
N LYS A 151 -13.67 -10.24 -6.90
CA LYS A 151 -12.33 -10.42 -6.32
C LYS A 151 -11.85 -9.23 -5.50
N PHE A 152 -12.36 -8.04 -5.78
CA PHE A 152 -12.11 -6.89 -4.93
C PHE A 152 -12.89 -6.97 -3.62
N LEU A 153 -14.16 -7.39 -3.67
CA LEU A 153 -14.98 -7.61 -2.47
C LEU A 153 -14.37 -8.68 -1.55
N ASP A 154 -13.78 -9.75 -2.11
CA ASP A 154 -13.04 -10.75 -1.34
C ASP A 154 -11.93 -10.10 -0.49
N LEU A 155 -11.16 -9.18 -1.07
CA LEU A 155 -10.12 -8.44 -0.35
C LEU A 155 -10.70 -7.52 0.73
N LEU A 156 -11.83 -6.86 0.45
CA LEU A 156 -12.52 -6.03 1.42
C LEU A 156 -13.02 -6.85 2.62
N LEU A 157 -13.55 -8.05 2.39
CA LEU A 157 -13.98 -8.96 3.45
C LEU A 157 -12.81 -9.39 4.34
N ILE A 158 -11.68 -9.75 3.74
CA ILE A 158 -10.46 -10.11 4.51
C ILE A 158 -10.07 -8.96 5.44
N ARG A 159 -10.08 -7.72 4.95
CA ARG A 159 -9.77 -6.54 5.75
C ARG A 159 -10.82 -6.24 6.82
N ALA A 160 -12.10 -6.36 6.47
CA ALA A 160 -13.22 -6.12 7.37
C ALA A 160 -13.20 -7.06 8.57
N LYS A 161 -13.00 -8.36 8.34
CA LYS A 161 -12.86 -9.39 9.40
C LYS A 161 -11.69 -9.13 10.36
N LYS A 162 -10.66 -8.42 9.88
CA LYS A 162 -9.50 -7.99 10.69
C LYS A 162 -9.68 -6.59 11.30
N ARG A 163 -10.79 -5.91 11.00
CA ARG A 163 -11.11 -4.52 11.39
C ARG A 163 -10.03 -3.52 10.95
N ILE A 164 -9.49 -3.73 9.75
CA ILE A 164 -8.42 -2.90 9.19
C ILE A 164 -8.99 -1.88 8.20
N PHE A 165 -9.03 -0.64 8.64
CA PHE A 165 -9.46 0.52 7.87
C PHE A 165 -8.29 1.13 7.10
N ASN A 166 -8.61 1.85 6.01
CA ASN A 166 -7.64 2.59 5.21
C ASN A 166 -8.07 4.05 5.13
N ARG A 167 -7.16 4.97 5.44
CA ARG A 167 -7.43 6.41 5.42
C ARG A 167 -7.35 7.04 4.01
N ASP A 168 -6.78 6.35 3.02
CA ASP A 168 -6.59 6.92 1.70
C ASP A 168 -7.91 7.04 0.93
N SER A 169 -8.25 8.25 0.51
CA SER A 169 -9.43 8.55 -0.29
C SER A 169 -9.25 8.17 -1.76
N ASN A 170 -8.02 8.07 -2.26
CA ASN A 170 -7.75 7.61 -3.62
C ASN A 170 -7.54 6.09 -3.63
N PHE A 171 -8.59 5.37 -3.24
CA PHE A 171 -8.49 3.99 -2.84
C PHE A 171 -8.04 3.08 -3.99
N PHE A 172 -8.75 3.09 -5.12
CA PHE A 172 -8.54 2.09 -6.18
C PHE A 172 -7.20 2.22 -6.92
N ALA A 173 -6.61 3.42 -6.98
CA ALA A 173 -5.32 3.66 -7.62
C ALA A 173 -4.15 2.93 -6.91
N ASN A 174 -4.34 2.54 -5.66
CA ASN A 174 -3.33 1.84 -4.85
C ASN A 174 -3.53 0.32 -4.82
N PHE A 175 -4.36 -0.22 -5.70
CA PHE A 175 -4.55 -1.66 -5.84
C PHE A 175 -3.92 -2.21 -7.11
N GLY A 176 -3.32 -3.38 -6.96
CA GLY A 176 -2.87 -4.22 -8.06
C GLY A 176 -3.75 -5.46 -8.19
N TYR A 177 -3.71 -6.06 -9.37
CA TYR A 177 -4.39 -7.30 -9.69
C TYR A 177 -3.44 -8.24 -10.41
N ALA A 178 -3.30 -9.46 -9.88
CA ALA A 178 -2.51 -10.52 -10.49
C ALA A 178 -3.03 -11.87 -10.02
N GLU A 179 -2.92 -12.90 -10.86
CA GLU A 179 -3.23 -14.29 -10.49
C GLU A 179 -4.65 -14.45 -9.91
N GLY A 180 -5.62 -13.66 -10.38
CA GLY A 180 -7.00 -13.70 -9.89
C GLY A 180 -7.21 -13.06 -8.51
N LYS A 181 -6.22 -12.39 -7.93
CA LYS A 181 -6.26 -11.78 -6.59
C LYS A 181 -5.95 -10.29 -6.64
N PHE A 182 -6.61 -9.53 -5.78
CA PHE A 182 -6.28 -8.13 -5.52
C PHE A 182 -5.21 -7.98 -4.44
N TYR A 183 -4.33 -7.02 -4.65
CA TYR A 183 -3.27 -6.65 -3.71
C TYR A 183 -3.33 -5.16 -3.43
N GLN A 184 -3.31 -4.78 -2.16
CA GLN A 184 -3.16 -3.38 -1.78
C GLN A 184 -1.67 -3.01 -1.75
N ILE A 185 -1.26 -2.21 -2.74
CA ILE A 185 0.15 -1.88 -2.96
C ILE A 185 0.61 -0.86 -1.91
N ASP A 186 -0.21 0.13 -1.56
CA ASP A 186 0.17 1.13 -0.56
C ASP A 186 -0.09 0.67 0.89
N LEU A 187 0.96 0.78 1.70
CA LEU A 187 0.99 0.30 3.09
C LEU A 187 0.88 1.41 4.12
N GLY A 188 0.79 2.68 3.72
CA GLY A 188 1.01 3.81 4.62
C GLY A 188 -0.23 4.38 5.32
N SER A 189 -1.39 3.73 5.17
CA SER A 189 -2.69 4.30 5.54
C SER A 189 -3.60 3.36 6.36
N PHE A 190 -3.10 2.19 6.78
CA PHE A 190 -3.80 1.23 7.62
C PHE A 190 -3.90 1.66 9.07
N HIS A 191 -5.06 1.38 9.67
CA HIS A 191 -5.31 1.56 11.08
C HIS A 191 -6.46 0.66 11.54
N LYS A 192 -6.50 0.38 12.84
CA LYS A 192 -7.62 -0.31 13.47
C LYS A 192 -8.53 0.71 14.15
N LYS A 193 -9.83 0.44 14.11
CA LYS A 193 -10.86 1.18 14.87
C LYS A 193 -11.70 0.18 15.65
N ASP A 194 -12.27 0.64 16.75
CA ASP A 194 -13.34 -0.08 17.45
C ASP A 194 -14.68 0.20 16.74
N GLN A 195 -14.77 -0.25 15.50
CA GLN A 195 -15.97 -0.19 14.67
C GLN A 195 -16.27 -1.61 14.17
N ASN A 196 -17.54 -1.86 13.84
CA ASN A 196 -17.95 -3.17 13.36
C ASN A 196 -17.39 -3.45 11.95
N GLU A 197 -17.31 -4.73 11.62
CA GLU A 197 -16.72 -5.26 10.38
C GLU A 197 -17.52 -4.79 9.17
N LYS A 198 -18.86 -4.72 9.30
CA LYS A 198 -19.78 -4.19 8.30
C LYS A 198 -19.43 -2.77 7.87
N THR A 199 -19.13 -1.87 8.82
CA THR A 199 -18.73 -0.49 8.50
C THR A 199 -17.43 -0.46 7.70
N CYS A 200 -16.44 -1.28 8.09
CA CYS A 200 -15.18 -1.38 7.36
C CYS A 200 -15.37 -1.89 5.93
N PHE A 201 -16.24 -2.88 5.74
CA PHE A 201 -16.56 -3.43 4.43
C PHE A 201 -17.25 -2.39 3.55
N MET A 202 -18.31 -1.76 4.06
CA MET A 202 -19.12 -0.80 3.31
C MET A 202 -18.34 0.46 2.89
N GLU A 203 -17.36 0.91 3.67
CA GLU A 203 -16.48 2.02 3.27
C GLU A 203 -15.74 1.71 1.95
N GLY A 204 -15.25 0.47 1.78
CA GLY A 204 -14.62 0.02 0.55
C GLY A 204 -15.61 -0.20 -0.61
N VAL A 205 -16.82 -0.68 -0.30
CA VAL A 205 -17.91 -0.86 -1.29
C VAL A 205 -18.30 0.48 -1.90
N HIS A 206 -18.50 1.53 -1.07
CA HIS A 206 -18.84 2.86 -1.57
C HIS A 206 -17.78 3.42 -2.51
N GLN A 207 -16.50 3.16 -2.23
CA GLN A 207 -15.40 3.61 -3.07
C GLN A 207 -15.40 2.93 -4.45
N ILE A 208 -15.53 1.59 -4.51
CA ILE A 208 -15.62 0.90 -5.81
C ILE A 208 -16.89 1.29 -6.55
N ARG A 209 -18.02 1.44 -5.86
CA ARG A 209 -19.29 1.88 -6.45
C ARG A 209 -19.15 3.23 -7.16
N SER A 210 -18.46 4.19 -6.54
CA SER A 210 -18.20 5.49 -7.16
C SER A 210 -17.35 5.41 -8.44
N LEU A 211 -16.48 4.40 -8.54
CA LEU A 211 -15.60 4.19 -9.67
C LEU A 211 -16.36 3.63 -10.89
N ILE A 212 -17.35 2.77 -10.63
CA ILE A 212 -18.15 2.08 -11.66
C ILE A 212 -19.51 2.75 -11.91
N ALA A 213 -19.69 3.99 -11.44
CA ALA A 213 -20.98 4.66 -11.42
C ALA A 213 -21.62 4.89 -12.80
N GLU A 214 -20.85 4.77 -13.88
CA GLU A 214 -21.34 4.88 -15.27
C GLU A 214 -22.00 3.58 -15.78
N ASP A 215 -21.86 2.47 -15.06
CA ASP A 215 -22.47 1.18 -15.39
C ASP A 215 -23.55 0.82 -14.35
N ASP A 216 -24.80 1.16 -14.66
CA ASP A 216 -25.96 0.94 -13.78
C ASP A 216 -26.17 -0.55 -13.46
N ALA A 217 -25.95 -1.44 -14.44
CA ALA A 217 -26.16 -2.87 -14.25
C ALA A 217 -25.11 -3.46 -13.30
N LEU A 218 -23.85 -3.04 -13.44
CA LEU A 218 -22.78 -3.44 -12.53
C LEU A 218 -22.97 -2.84 -11.13
N CYS A 219 -23.48 -1.61 -11.02
CA CYS A 219 -23.82 -1.01 -9.74
C CYS A 219 -24.92 -1.77 -9.01
N GLN A 220 -26.02 -2.13 -9.70
CA GLN A 220 -27.10 -2.92 -9.11
C GLN A 220 -26.61 -4.30 -8.66
N TRP A 221 -25.80 -4.96 -9.49
CA TRP A 221 -25.17 -6.23 -9.14
C TRP A 221 -24.26 -6.10 -7.90
N LEU A 222 -23.43 -5.06 -7.85
CA LEU A 222 -22.55 -4.77 -6.71
C LEU A 222 -23.35 -4.56 -5.44
N ASP A 223 -24.42 -3.77 -5.49
CA ASP A 223 -25.25 -3.44 -4.33
C ASP A 223 -25.86 -4.73 -3.74
N LEU A 224 -26.45 -5.60 -4.57
CA LEU A 224 -26.98 -6.91 -4.14
C LEU A 224 -25.89 -7.86 -3.61
N ARG A 225 -24.74 -7.91 -4.29
CA ARG A 225 -23.62 -8.76 -3.89
C ARG A 225 -23.02 -8.31 -2.56
N ALA A 226 -22.86 -7.01 -2.36
CA ALA A 226 -22.34 -6.43 -1.14
C ALA A 226 -23.29 -6.68 0.05
N GLU A 227 -24.60 -6.56 -0.14
CA GLU A 227 -25.60 -6.89 0.88
C GLU A 227 -25.44 -8.35 1.35
N ALA A 228 -25.44 -9.30 0.40
CA ALA A 228 -25.29 -10.71 0.71
C ALA A 228 -23.98 -11.05 1.45
N LEU A 229 -22.87 -10.38 1.10
CA LEU A 229 -21.59 -10.56 1.78
C LEU A 229 -21.55 -9.90 3.16
N CYS A 230 -22.24 -8.77 3.32
CA CYS A 230 -22.35 -8.04 4.59
C CYS A 230 -23.10 -8.85 5.66
N ASP A 231 -24.01 -9.73 5.26
CA ASP A 231 -24.70 -10.66 6.17
C ASP A 231 -23.79 -11.78 6.71
N THR A 232 -22.61 -11.98 6.10
CA THR A 232 -21.60 -12.95 6.56
C THR A 232 -20.58 -12.37 7.55
N LEU A 233 -20.67 -11.07 7.84
CA LEU A 233 -19.84 -10.32 8.79
C LEU A 233 -20.58 -10.06 10.10
#